data_AF-A0A4R3VJP8-F1
#
_entry.id   AF-A0A4R3VJP8-F1
#
_cell.length_a   1.000
_cell.length_b   1.000
_cell.length_c   1.000
_cell.angle_alpha   90.00
_cell.angle_beta   90.00
_cell.angle_gamma   90.00
#
_symmetry.space_group_name_H-M   'P 1'
#
loop_
_entity.id
_entity.type
_entity.pdbx_description
1 polymer ?
#
loop_
_entity_poly.entity_id
_entity_poly.type
_entity_poly.pdbx_seq_one_letter_code
_entity_poly.pdbx_strand_id
1 'polypeptide(L)' 'MLNRVGKIFIDYLRNGHGQTTAAAFSARARPGLGVSVPISWDQLGALKSGAQWTITTAREYLSFEKEDPWRDY' A
#
# COMPACT_ATOMS: atom_id res chain seq x y z
N MET A 1 15.68 -8.48 19.29
CA MET A 1 14.38 -8.35 18.58
C MET A 1 13.24 -9.01 19.39
N LEU A 2 13.22 -8.87 20.73
CA LEU A 2 12.25 -9.57 21.61
C LEU A 2 11.06 -8.69 22.03
N ASN A 3 11.15 -7.36 21.91
CA ASN A 3 10.17 -6.44 22.52
C ASN A 3 8.91 -6.15 21.69
N ARG A 4 8.64 -6.88 20.60
CA ARG A 4 7.52 -6.59 19.68
C ARG A 4 6.77 -7.82 19.14
N VAL A 5 6.95 -9.00 19.74
CA VAL A 5 6.21 -10.20 19.33
C VAL A 5 4.70 -9.95 19.53
N GLY A 6 3.90 -10.23 18.50
CA GLY A 6 2.44 -10.06 18.52
C GLY A 6 1.92 -8.62 18.44
N LYS A 7 2.77 -7.63 18.10
CA LYS A 7 2.37 -6.22 17.99
C LYS A 7 2.78 -5.63 16.64
N ILE A 8 2.07 -4.59 16.21
CA ILE A 8 2.45 -3.78 15.04
C ILE A 8 3.39 -2.66 15.51
N PHE A 9 4.50 -2.46 14.78
CA PHE A 9 5.37 -1.30 14.98
C PHE A 9 4.89 -0.14 14.10
N ILE A 10 4.61 1.00 14.72
CA ILE A 10 4.39 2.27 14.02
C ILE A 10 5.77 2.79 13.60
N ASP A 11 6.20 2.46 12.37
CA ASP A 11 7.53 2.79 11.85
C ASP A 11 7.62 4.28 11.46
N TYR A 12 8.13 5.10 12.38
CA TYR A 12 8.40 6.52 12.15
C TYR A 12 9.78 6.79 11.54
N LEU A 13 10.60 5.75 11.32
CA LEU A 13 12.01 5.91 10.90
C LEU A 13 12.15 6.37 9.45
N ARG A 14 11.07 6.33 8.66
CA ARG A 14 11.04 6.79 7.26
C ARG A 14 11.09 8.30 7.10
N ASN A 15 10.93 9.06 8.18
CA ASN A 15 10.90 10.52 8.15
C ASN A 15 12.29 11.18 8.31
N GLY A 16 13.36 10.38 8.36
CA GLY A 16 14.73 10.89 8.41
C GLY A 16 15.24 11.37 7.04
N HIS A 17 16.22 12.27 7.04
CA HIS A 17 16.88 12.71 5.80
C HIS A 17 17.49 11.52 5.04
N GLY A 18 17.28 11.47 3.72
CA GLY A 18 17.76 10.39 2.85
C GLY A 18 16.96 9.08 2.91
N GLN A 19 15.92 9.01 3.75
CA GLN A 19 15.03 7.85 3.79
C GLN A 19 13.98 7.91 2.66
N THR A 20 13.52 6.74 2.24
CA THR A 20 12.52 6.62 1.16
C THR A 20 11.38 5.67 1.53
N THR A 21 10.25 5.90 0.88
CA THR A 21 9.04 5.07 0.93
C THR A 21 8.70 4.64 -0.50
N ALA A 22 8.15 3.43 -0.67
CA ALA A 22 7.68 2.99 -1.98
C ALA A 22 6.62 3.98 -2.49
N ALA A 23 6.78 4.43 -3.73
CA ALA A 23 5.85 5.37 -4.33
C ALA A 23 4.46 4.72 -4.54
N ALA A 24 3.41 5.53 -4.52
CA ALA A 24 2.10 5.12 -4.99
C ALA A 24 2.20 4.53 -6.42
N PHE A 25 1.44 3.48 -6.68
CA PHE A 25 1.42 2.69 -7.92
C PHE A 25 2.72 1.97 -8.29
N SER A 26 3.77 2.03 -7.47
CA SER A 26 4.99 1.26 -7.71
C SER A 26 4.79 -0.23 -7.44
N ALA A 27 5.41 -1.07 -8.27
CA ALA A 27 5.46 -2.52 -8.08
C ALA A 27 6.43 -2.90 -6.96
N ARG A 28 6.17 -4.04 -6.31
CA ARG A 28 7.00 -4.60 -5.25
C ARG A 28 7.68 -5.88 -5.74
N ALA A 29 9.01 -5.96 -5.58
CA ALA A 29 9.80 -7.13 -5.93
C ALA A 29 9.58 -8.29 -4.92
N ARG A 30 8.41 -8.90 -4.98
CA ARG A 30 7.99 -10.09 -4.20
C ARG A 30 7.18 -11.03 -5.11
N PRO A 31 7.04 -12.32 -4.75
CA PRO A 31 6.17 -13.23 -5.49
C PRO A 31 4.77 -12.62 -5.70
N GLY A 32 4.28 -12.68 -6.94
CA GLY A 32 3.02 -12.04 -7.34
C GLY A 32 3.12 -10.56 -7.74
N LEU A 33 4.26 -9.88 -7.52
CA LEU A 33 4.51 -8.50 -7.95
C LEU A 33 3.39 -7.53 -7.51
N GLY A 34 3.11 -7.49 -6.21
CA GLY A 34 2.10 -6.61 -5.61
C GLY A 34 2.36 -5.13 -5.90
N VAL A 35 1.31 -4.30 -5.93
CA VAL A 35 1.37 -2.86 -6.23
C VAL A 35 0.95 -2.03 -5.01
N SER A 36 1.64 -0.92 -4.77
CA SER A 36 1.29 0.05 -3.71
C SER A 36 0.11 0.92 -4.14
N VAL A 37 -1.11 0.42 -4.01
CA VAL A 37 -2.33 1.10 -4.49
C VAL A 37 -2.89 2.05 -3.42
N PRO A 38 -3.09 3.35 -3.72
CA PRO A 38 -3.86 4.26 -2.88
C PRO A 38 -5.31 3.77 -2.70
N ILE A 39 -5.85 3.88 -1.48
CA ILE A 39 -7.23 3.52 -1.16
C ILE A 39 -7.89 4.59 -0.30
N SER A 40 -9.21 4.63 -0.31
CA SER A 40 -10.02 5.45 0.61
C SER A 40 -10.11 4.80 2.00
N TRP A 41 -10.50 5.59 3.01
CA TRP A 41 -10.75 5.08 4.36
C TRP A 41 -11.89 4.06 4.40
N ASP A 42 -12.94 4.24 3.59
CA ASP A 42 -14.10 3.34 3.53
C ASP A 42 -13.73 1.95 2.99
N GLN A 43 -12.71 1.86 2.12
CA GLN A 43 -12.23 0.59 1.56
C GLN A 43 -11.39 -0.23 2.56
N LEU A 44 -10.80 0.41 3.59
CA LEU A 44 -9.80 -0.22 4.46
C LEU A 44 -10.32 -1.50 5.14
N GLY A 45 -11.55 -1.51 5.63
CA GLY A 45 -12.13 -2.66 6.33
C GLY A 45 -12.43 -3.86 5.43
N ALA A 46 -12.54 -3.66 4.11
CA ALA A 46 -12.84 -4.71 3.16
C ALA A 46 -11.58 -5.44 2.65
N LEU A 47 -10.40 -4.82 2.78
CA LEU A 47 -9.15 -5.38 2.28
C LEU A 47 -8.80 -6.73 2.91
N LYS A 48 -8.23 -7.62 2.10
CA LYS A 48 -7.82 -8.97 2.54
C LYS A 48 -6.30 -9.12 2.66
N SER A 49 -5.52 -8.21 2.07
CA SER A 49 -4.06 -8.29 2.04
C SER A 49 -3.44 -6.93 1.74
N GLY A 50 -2.24 -6.68 2.28
CA GLY A 50 -1.41 -5.54 1.86
C GLY A 50 -0.80 -5.68 0.45
N ALA A 51 -1.00 -6.82 -0.21
CA ALA A 51 -0.64 -7.08 -1.60
C ALA A 51 -1.87 -7.55 -2.41
N GLN A 52 -3.03 -6.96 -2.15
CA GLN A 52 -4.30 -7.34 -2.77
C GLN A 52 -4.27 -7.22 -4.31
N TRP A 53 -3.57 -6.22 -4.83
CA TRP A 53 -3.42 -6.00 -6.27
C TRP A 53 -1.98 -6.23 -6.72
N THR A 54 -1.83 -6.73 -7.94
CA THR A 54 -0.56 -7.00 -8.61
C THR A 54 -0.41 -6.15 -9.85
N ILE A 55 0.76 -6.18 -10.49
CA ILE A 55 0.96 -5.51 -11.79
C ILE A 55 -0.04 -5.95 -12.87
N THR A 56 -0.61 -7.15 -12.76
CA THR A 56 -1.56 -7.69 -13.73
C THR A 56 -3.01 -7.34 -13.41
N THR A 57 -3.35 -7.08 -12.14
CA THR A 57 -4.74 -6.82 -11.72
C THR A 57 -5.01 -5.37 -11.36
N ALA A 58 -3.99 -4.57 -11.02
CA ALA A 58 -4.16 -3.20 -10.57
C ALA A 58 -4.86 -2.31 -11.61
N ARG A 59 -4.52 -2.47 -12.90
CA ARG A 59 -5.15 -1.70 -13.98
C ARG A 59 -6.65 -1.98 -14.11
N GLU A 60 -7.03 -3.25 -14.03
CA GLU A 60 -8.44 -3.64 -14.11
C GLU A 60 -9.23 -3.04 -12.93
N TYR A 61 -8.73 -3.19 -11.71
CA TYR A 61 -9.31 -2.55 -10.53
C TYR A 61 -9.49 -1.05 -10.70
N LEU A 62 -8.44 -0.32 -11.10
CA LEU A 62 -8.48 1.13 -11.28
C LEU A 62 -9.45 1.57 -12.39
N SER A 63 -9.82 0.68 -13.32
CA SER A 63 -10.84 1.01 -14.34
C SER A 63 -12.26 1.07 -13.78
N PHE A 64 -12.52 0.46 -12.61
CA PHE A 64 -13.80 0.52 -11.91
C PHE A 64 -13.86 1.66 -10.87
N GLU A 65 -12.71 2.13 -10.39
CA GLU A 65 -12.62 3.26 -9.46
C GLU A 65 -12.92 4.58 -10.19
N LYS A 66 -13.99 5.25 -9.78
CA LYS A 66 -14.45 6.51 -10.40
C LYS A 66 -13.86 7.76 -9.75
N GLU A 67 -13.43 7.64 -8.51
CA GLU A 67 -12.84 8.73 -7.76
C GLU A 67 -11.41 8.38 -7.36
N ASP A 68 -10.50 9.33 -7.52
CA ASP A 68 -9.15 9.20 -6.98
C ASP A 68 -9.21 9.44 -5.46
N PRO A 69 -8.91 8.43 -4.62
CA PRO A 69 -8.95 8.59 -3.16
C PRO A 69 -7.92 9.60 -2.64
N TRP A 70 -6.94 9.98 -3.46
CA TRP A 70 -5.90 10.96 -3.12
C TRP A 70 -6.06 12.28 -3.89
N ARG A 71 -7.22 12.55 -4.51
CA ARG A 71 -7.50 13.79 -5.25
C ARG A 71 -7.14 15.07 -4.48
N ASP A 72 -7.31 15.05 -3.17
CA ASP A 72 -7.12 16.22 -2.29
C ASP A 72 -5.77 16.21 -1.54
N TYR A 73 -4.85 15.30 -1.89
CA TYR A 73 -3.46 15.29 -1.38
C TYR A 73 -2.65 16.46 -1.95
#